data_AF-A0A815WFN2-F1
#
_entry.id   AF-A0A815WFN2-F1
#
_cell.length_a   1.000
_cell.length_b   1.000
_cell.length_c   1.000
_cell.angle_alpha   90.00
_cell.angle_beta   90.00
_cell.angle_gamma   90.00
#
_symmetry.space_group_name_H-M   'P 1'
#
loop_
_entity.id
_entity.type
_entity.pdbx_description
1 polymer ?
#
loop_
_entity_poly.entity_id
_entity_poly.type
_entity_poly.pdbx_seq_one_letter_code
_entity_poly.pdbx_strand_id
1 'polypeptide(L)'
;MYIRRFEELNYFKKPLTIHESEQTIIQRRRHYRKILRSNYNHIDDLKLAFSELYLLLVLLQNYQTLNYMGFKKILTKHDKLFHRLNGIEWFKTNIDSSPFVSNQQVSSLIDEVE
;
A
#
# COMPACT_ATOMS: atom_id res chain seq x y z
N MET A 1 4.30 5.55 22.23
CA MET A 1 5.24 4.83 21.33
C MET A 1 6.59 5.56 21.15
N TYR A 2 6.61 6.90 21.06
CA TYR A 2 7.86 7.68 20.99
C TYR A 2 8.76 7.63 22.24
N ILE A 3 8.18 7.50 23.43
CA ILE A 3 8.93 7.50 24.70
C ILE A 3 9.84 6.27 24.84
N ARG A 4 9.38 5.06 24.47
CA ARG A 4 10.21 3.84 24.47
C ARG A 4 11.41 3.95 23.52
N ARG A 5 11.21 4.53 22.34
CA ARG A 5 12.28 4.72 21.33
C ARG A 5 13.40 5.65 21.84
N PHE A 6 13.04 6.63 22.67
CA PHE A 6 14.02 7.56 23.26
C PHE A 6 14.82 6.93 24.41
N GLU A 7 14.19 6.12 25.26
CA GLU A 7 14.91 5.33 26.28
C GLU A 7 15.85 4.28 25.65
N GLU A 8 15.41 3.63 24.58
CA GLU A 8 16.21 2.65 23.83
C GLU A 8 17.47 3.29 23.24
N LEU A 9 17.37 4.48 22.62
CA LEU A 9 18.53 5.23 22.09
C LEU A 9 19.47 5.74 23.19
N ASN A 10 18.95 6.08 24.38
CA ASN A 10 19.79 6.47 25.51
C ASN A 10 20.56 5.29 26.11
N TYR A 11 20.04 4.06 25.99
CA TYR A 11 20.76 2.84 26.35
C TYR A 11 22.00 2.61 25.48
N PHE A 12 21.97 3.04 24.21
CA PHE A 12 23.10 2.95 23.26
C PHE A 12 24.23 3.95 23.54
N LYS A 13 23.98 5.03 24.30
CA LYS A 13 24.99 6.05 24.63
C LYS A 13 25.71 5.81 25.97
N LYS A 14 25.35 4.76 26.73
CA LYS A 14 26.05 4.45 27.98
C LYS A 14 27.49 4.00 27.67
N PRO A 15 28.51 4.74 28.14
CA PRO A 15 29.91 4.38 27.88
C PRO A 15 30.24 3.03 28.52
N LEU A 16 31.08 2.22 27.86
CA LEU A 16 31.60 0.99 28.45
C LEU A 16 32.33 1.36 29.75
N THR A 17 31.79 0.88 30.87
CA THR A 17 32.42 1.07 32.17
C THR A 17 33.50 0.01 32.33
N ILE A 18 34.69 0.41 32.79
CA ILE A 18 35.91 -0.44 32.85
C ILE A 18 35.72 -1.73 33.68
N HIS A 19 34.64 -1.83 34.47
CA HIS A 19 34.36 -2.94 35.40
C HIS A 19 33.20 -3.88 34.99
N GLU A 20 32.66 -3.78 33.77
CA GLU A 20 31.60 -4.71 33.33
C GLU A 20 32.16 -6.13 33.10
N SER A 21 31.59 -7.13 33.79
CA SER A 21 31.97 -8.52 33.60
C SER A 21 31.61 -8.99 32.18
N GLU A 22 32.42 -9.86 31.59
CA GLU A 22 32.20 -10.36 30.21
C GLU A 22 30.78 -10.93 30.01
N GLN A 23 30.21 -11.54 31.04
CA GLN A 23 28.84 -12.05 31.01
C GLN A 23 27.80 -10.94 30.77
N THR A 24 27.97 -9.77 31.37
CA THR A 24 27.07 -8.62 31.17
C THR A 24 27.19 -8.03 29.76
N ILE A 25 28.41 -8.00 29.20
CA ILE A 25 28.66 -7.58 27.81
C ILE A 25 28.00 -8.55 26.81
N ILE A 26 28.12 -9.85 27.04
CA ILE A 26 27.52 -10.90 26.18
C ILE A 26 25.99 -10.85 26.23
N GLN A 27 25.39 -10.67 27.41
CA GLN A 27 23.94 -10.54 27.56
C GLN A 27 23.40 -9.32 26.80
N ARG A 28 24.09 -8.16 26.89
CA ARG A 28 23.73 -6.97 26.09
C ARG A 28 23.80 -7.24 24.59
N ARG A 29 24.89 -7.85 24.10
CA ARG A 29 25.03 -8.20 22.67
C ARG A 29 23.90 -9.11 22.19
N ARG A 30 23.49 -10.09 22.99
CA ARG A 30 22.35 -10.97 22.66
C ARG A 30 21.03 -10.19 22.61
N HIS A 31 20.80 -9.30 23.57
CA HIS A 31 19.61 -8.44 23.59
C HIS A 31 19.54 -7.53 22.35
N TYR A 32 20.66 -6.89 21.97
CA TYR A 32 20.73 -6.07 20.75
C TYR A 32 20.44 -6.85 19.47
N ARG A 33 21.02 -8.05 19.32
CA ARG A 33 20.72 -8.91 18.16
C ARG A 33 19.23 -9.27 18.07
N LYS A 34 18.56 -9.47 19.23
CA LYS A 34 17.12 -9.76 19.26
C LYS A 34 16.29 -8.55 18.82
N ILE A 35 16.62 -7.35 19.26
CA ILE A 35 15.95 -6.10 18.84
C ILE A 35 16.18 -5.85 17.34
N LEU A 36 17.41 -5.94 16.86
CA LEU A 36 17.73 -5.74 15.45
C LEU A 36 16.99 -6.74 14.55
N ARG A 37 16.92 -8.01 14.94
CA ARG A 37 16.12 -9.02 14.23
C ARG A 37 14.62 -8.68 14.24
N SER A 38 14.08 -8.26 15.39
CA SER A 38 12.68 -7.86 15.48
C SER A 38 12.36 -6.64 14.60
N ASN A 39 13.25 -5.65 14.55
CA ASN A 39 13.10 -4.45 13.72
C ASN A 39 13.26 -4.79 12.22
N TYR A 40 14.17 -5.69 11.87
CA TYR A 40 14.36 -6.15 10.50
C TYR A 40 13.10 -6.86 9.99
N ASN A 41 12.57 -7.81 10.77
CA ASN A 41 11.31 -8.49 10.46
C ASN A 41 10.15 -7.49 10.30
N HIS A 42 10.06 -6.48 11.17
CA HIS A 42 9.02 -5.46 11.08
C HIS A 42 9.11 -4.62 9.80
N ILE A 43 10.32 -4.30 9.35
CA ILE A 43 10.54 -3.57 8.10
C ILE A 43 10.17 -4.44 6.89
N ASP A 44 10.50 -5.72 6.92
CA ASP A 44 10.16 -6.66 5.84
C ASP A 44 8.65 -6.90 5.76
N ASP A 45 7.96 -7.03 6.90
CA ASP A 45 6.50 -7.11 6.96
C ASP A 45 5.85 -5.84 6.37
N LEU A 46 6.42 -4.67 6.66
CA LEU A 46 5.94 -3.40 6.09
C LEU A 46 6.16 -3.35 4.58
N LYS A 47 7.33 -3.74 4.08
CA LYS A 47 7.61 -3.80 2.64
C LYS A 47 6.66 -4.76 1.92
N LEU A 48 6.39 -5.92 2.52
CA LEU A 48 5.43 -6.88 1.98
C LEU A 48 4.03 -6.27 1.91
N ALA A 49 3.56 -5.65 2.99
CA ALA A 49 2.26 -4.99 3.04
C ALA A 49 2.12 -3.89 1.98
N PHE A 50 3.16 -3.08 1.76
CA PHE A 50 3.16 -2.07 0.69
C PHE A 50 3.19 -2.68 -0.71
N SER A 51 3.92 -3.78 -0.91
CA SER A 51 3.93 -4.49 -2.19
C SER A 51 2.55 -5.09 -2.52
N GLU A 52 1.88 -5.67 -1.52
CA GLU A 52 0.50 -6.18 -1.65
C GLU A 52 -0.49 -5.04 -1.92
N LEU A 53 -0.38 -3.93 -1.18
CA LEU A 53 -1.22 -2.75 -1.38
C LEU A 53 -1.07 -2.20 -2.81
N TYR A 54 0.16 -2.03 -3.29
CA TYR A 54 0.43 -1.56 -4.65
C TYR A 54 -0.21 -2.48 -5.70
N LEU A 55 -0.01 -3.80 -5.56
CA LEU A 55 -0.62 -4.78 -6.46
C LEU A 55 -2.15 -4.66 -6.47
N LEU A 56 -2.78 -4.53 -5.30
CA LEU A 56 -4.22 -4.35 -5.19
C LEU A 56 -4.70 -3.06 -5.87
N LEU A 57 -3.96 -1.96 -5.74
CA LEU A 57 -4.28 -0.69 -6.40
C LEU A 57 -4.17 -0.80 -7.93
N VAL A 58 -3.13 -1.45 -8.45
CA VAL A 58 -2.98 -1.69 -9.89
C VAL A 58 -4.12 -2.57 -10.42
N LEU A 59 -4.48 -3.64 -9.69
CA LEU A 59 -5.62 -4.49 -10.06
C LEU A 59 -6.94 -3.71 -10.06
N LEU A 60 -7.12 -2.79 -9.10
CA LEU A 60 -8.30 -1.93 -9.03
C LEU A 60 -8.36 -0.94 -10.21
N GLN A 61 -7.24 -0.32 -10.58
CA GLN A 61 -7.16 0.56 -11.75
C GLN A 61 -7.45 -0.20 -13.06
N ASN A 62 -6.93 -1.43 -13.17
CA ASN A 62 -7.23 -2.32 -14.29
C ASN A 62 -8.72 -2.68 -14.35
N TYR A 63 -9.32 -2.99 -13.20
CA TYR A 63 -10.76 -3.23 -13.11
C TYR A 63 -11.56 -2.02 -13.61
N GLN A 64 -11.24 -0.80 -13.14
CA GLN A 64 -11.93 0.41 -13.59
C GLN A 64 -11.83 0.58 -15.11
N THR A 65 -10.61 0.50 -15.65
CA THR A 65 -10.31 0.70 -17.08
C THR A 65 -11.04 -0.33 -17.95
N LEU A 66 -10.91 -1.62 -17.63
CA LEU A 66 -11.50 -2.70 -18.42
C LEU A 66 -13.03 -2.63 -18.40
N ASN A 67 -13.63 -2.38 -17.24
CA ASN A 67 -15.09 -2.31 -17.14
C ASN A 67 -15.65 -1.08 -17.85
N TYR A 68 -15.02 0.09 -17.70
CA TYR A 68 -15.43 1.30 -18.44
C TYR A 68 -15.42 1.07 -19.95
N MET A 69 -14.32 0.53 -20.47
CA MET A 69 -14.19 0.19 -21.89
C MET A 69 -15.19 -0.89 -22.32
N GLY A 70 -15.42 -1.89 -21.46
CA GLY A 70 -16.38 -2.97 -21.68
C GLY A 70 -17.81 -2.44 -21.86
N PHE A 71 -18.28 -1.63 -20.92
CA PHE A 71 -19.59 -0.97 -20.99
C PHE A 71 -19.71 -0.09 -22.24
N LYS A 72 -18.70 0.74 -22.52
CA LYS A 72 -18.71 1.59 -23.72
C LYS A 72 -18.81 0.76 -24.99
N LYS A 73 -18.06 -0.34 -25.10
CA LYS A 73 -18.07 -1.23 -26.27
C LYS A 73 -19.39 -1.97 -26.45
N ILE A 74 -19.96 -2.56 -25.39
CA ILE A 74 -21.21 -3.32 -25.50
C ILE A 74 -22.39 -2.41 -25.83
N LEU A 75 -22.45 -1.22 -25.25
CA LEU A 75 -23.51 -0.24 -25.52
C LEU A 75 -23.35 0.39 -26.92
N THR A 76 -22.12 0.65 -27.36
CA THR A 76 -21.87 1.07 -28.76
C THR A 76 -22.29 -0.04 -29.74
N LYS A 77 -22.06 -1.31 -29.40
CA LYS A 77 -22.50 -2.44 -30.23
C LYS A 77 -24.02 -2.53 -30.28
N HIS A 78 -24.70 -2.38 -29.14
CA HIS A 78 -26.17 -2.31 -29.06
C HIS A 78 -26.71 -1.24 -30.03
N ASP A 79 -26.19 -0.01 -29.92
CA ASP A 79 -26.65 1.12 -30.74
C ASP A 79 -26.44 0.87 -32.24
N LYS A 80 -25.30 0.27 -32.61
CA LYS A 80 -25.03 -0.13 -34.00
C LYS A 80 -25.98 -1.21 -34.53
N LEU A 81 -26.31 -2.22 -33.71
CA LEU A 81 -27.16 -3.35 -34.14
C LEU A 81 -28.63 -2.97 -34.27
N PHE A 82 -29.12 -2.11 -33.38
CA PHE A 82 -30.54 -1.74 -33.34
C PHE A 82 -30.83 -0.39 -33.97
N HIS A 83 -29.81 0.30 -34.49
CA HIS A 83 -29.90 1.66 -35.03
C HIS A 83 -30.55 2.63 -34.04
N ARG A 84 -30.11 2.57 -32.78
CA ARG A 84 -30.57 3.42 -31.66
C ARG A 84 -29.40 4.20 -31.06
N LEU A 85 -29.70 5.15 -30.17
CA LEU A 85 -28.73 5.95 -29.42
C LEU A 85 -28.93 5.87 -27.90
N ASN A 86 -29.88 5.05 -27.44
CA ASN A 86 -30.17 4.94 -26.01
C ASN A 86 -29.06 4.22 -25.24
N GLY A 87 -28.21 3.41 -25.88
CA GLY A 87 -27.05 2.78 -25.25
C GLY A 87 -26.02 3.82 -24.82
N ILE A 88 -25.66 4.75 -25.71
CA ILE A 88 -24.73 5.83 -25.38
C ILE A 88 -25.32 6.85 -24.39
N GLU A 89 -26.63 7.13 -24.46
CA GLU A 89 -27.31 7.97 -23.47
C GLU A 89 -27.27 7.32 -22.09
N TRP A 90 -27.62 6.03 -21.99
CA TRP A 90 -27.57 5.29 -20.74
C TRP A 90 -26.13 5.22 -20.19
N PHE A 91 -25.13 5.03 -21.05
CA PHE A 91 -23.72 5.03 -20.65
C PHE A 91 -23.33 6.32 -19.95
N LYS A 92 -23.67 7.48 -20.53
CA LYS A 92 -23.35 8.80 -19.96
C LYS A 92 -24.01 8.99 -18.60
N THR A 93 -25.28 8.60 -18.48
CA THR A 93 -26.05 8.82 -17.26
C THR A 93 -25.66 7.87 -16.13
N ASN A 94 -25.25 6.63 -16.45
CA ASN A 94 -25.09 5.58 -15.43
C ASN A 94 -23.65 5.14 -15.22
N ILE A 95 -22.79 5.18 -16.25
CA ILE A 95 -21.40 4.69 -16.17
C ILE A 95 -20.43 5.85 -16.03
N ASP A 96 -20.53 6.86 -16.91
CA ASP A 96 -19.58 7.98 -16.94
C ASP A 96 -19.63 8.84 -15.66
N SER A 97 -20.82 8.92 -15.06
CA SER A 97 -21.09 9.59 -13.78
C SER A 97 -20.88 8.72 -12.54
N SER A 98 -20.54 7.43 -12.72
CA SER A 98 -20.49 6.48 -11.61
C SER A 98 -19.26 6.70 -10.72
N PRO A 99 -19.35 6.36 -9.42
CA PRO A 99 -18.24 6.54 -8.49
C PRO A 99 -16.96 5.78 -8.86
N PHE A 100 -17.07 4.65 -9.55
CA PHE A 100 -15.89 3.86 -9.95
C PHE A 100 -15.14 4.48 -11.13
N VAL A 101 -15.74 5.45 -11.84
CA VAL A 101 -15.11 6.17 -12.96
C VAL A 101 -14.64 7.55 -12.53
N SER A 102 -15.48 8.27 -11.79
CA SER A 102 -15.20 9.66 -11.40
C SER A 102 -14.14 9.79 -10.31
N ASN A 103 -13.89 8.73 -9.54
CA ASN A 103 -12.97 8.77 -8.41
C ASN A 103 -11.50 8.55 -8.86
N GLN A 104 -10.68 9.59 -8.74
CA GLN A 104 -9.24 9.57 -9.06
C GLN A 104 -8.34 9.16 -7.88
N GLN A 105 -8.90 8.84 -6.71
CA GLN A 105 -8.13 8.49 -5.52
C GLN A 105 -7.18 7.31 -5.74
N VAL A 106 -7.57 6.33 -6.57
CA VAL A 106 -6.73 5.17 -6.87
C VAL A 106 -5.42 5.60 -7.54
N SER A 107 -5.47 6.55 -8.49
CA SER A 107 -4.27 7.08 -9.14
C SER A 107 -3.37 7.82 -8.13
N SER A 108 -3.94 8.69 -7.30
CA SER A 108 -3.16 9.40 -6.27
C SER A 108 -2.50 8.46 -5.26
N LEU A 109 -3.22 7.40 -4.84
CA LEU A 109 -2.69 6.41 -3.92
C LEU A 109 -1.58 5.54 -4.53
N ILE A 110 -1.62 5.30 -5.84
CA ILE A 110 -0.54 4.61 -6.55
C ILE A 110 0.73 5.48 -6.52
N ASP A 111 0.60 6.77 -6.84
CA ASP A 111 1.71 7.73 -6.85
C ASP A 111 2.33 7.93 -5.45
N GLU A 112 1.54 7.80 -4.38
CA GLU A 112 2.02 7.89 -2.99
C GLU A 112 2.71 6.61 -2.49
N VAL A 113 2.42 5.46 -3.10
CA VAL A 113 2.94 4.14 -2.70
C VAL A 113 4.20 3.75 -3.47
N GLU A 114 4.37 4.24 -4.70
CA GLU A 114 5.60 4.09 -5.52
C GLU A 114 6.81 4.84 -4.94
#